data_AF-A0A1M5PG50-F1
#
_entry.id   AF-A0A1M5PG50-F1
#
_cell.length_a   1.000
_cell.length_b   1.000
_cell.length_c   1.000
_cell.angle_alpha   90.00
_cell.angle_beta   90.00
_cell.angle_gamma   90.00
#
_symmetry.space_group_name_H-M   'P 1'
#
loop_
_entity.id
_entity.type
_entity.pdbx_description
1 polymer ?
#
loop_
_entity_poly.entity_id
_entity_poly.type
_entity_poly.pdbx_seq_one_letter_code
_entity_poly.pdbx_strand_id
1 'polypeptide(L)'
;MSVQGIDGVLQQMQVKALQAADTPIARPSVEPGFASELKAAIDKISDTQQTARTQAEKFTLGVPGVALNDVMVDLQKSSISMQMGIQVRNKLVSAYQEVMNMSV
;
A
#
# COMPACT_ATOMS: atom_id res chain seq x y z
N MET A 1 -30.18 -59.12 0.60
CA MET A 1 -28.93 -58.64 -0.02
C MET A 1 -29.08 -57.19 -0.47
N SER A 2 -29.27 -56.25 0.46
CA SER A 2 -29.46 -54.81 0.12
C SER A 2 -29.00 -53.84 1.22
N VAL A 3 -28.35 -54.32 2.29
CA VAL A 3 -27.90 -53.48 3.41
C VAL A 3 -26.40 -53.14 3.34
N GLN A 4 -25.62 -53.81 2.48
CA GLN A 4 -24.18 -53.56 2.33
C GLN A 4 -23.83 -52.33 1.46
N GLY A 5 -24.80 -51.73 0.77
CA GLY A 5 -24.56 -50.58 -0.11
C GLY A 5 -24.57 -49.22 0.60
N ILE A 6 -25.26 -49.10 1.74
CA ILE A 6 -25.48 -47.81 2.43
C ILE A 6 -24.25 -47.42 3.25
N ASP A 7 -23.55 -48.39 3.84
CA ASP A 7 -22.31 -48.17 4.60
C ASP A 7 -21.19 -47.57 3.74
N GLY A 8 -21.04 -48.07 2.50
CA GLY A 8 -20.03 -47.57 1.56
C GLY A 8 -20.29 -46.12 1.09
N VAL A 9 -21.55 -45.69 1.02
CA VAL A 9 -21.91 -44.32 0.63
C VAL A 9 -21.65 -43.33 1.77
N LEU A 10 -21.84 -43.75 3.03
CA LEU A 10 -21.50 -42.95 4.20
C LEU A 10 -19.99 -42.77 4.34
N GLN A 11 -19.20 -43.82 4.07
CA GLN A 11 -17.74 -43.71 4.03
C GLN A 11 -17.27 -42.80 2.90
N GLN A 12 -17.87 -42.87 1.69
CA GLN A 12 -17.53 -41.95 0.61
C GLN A 12 -17.90 -40.49 0.91
N MET A 13 -19.01 -40.24 1.60
CA MET A 13 -19.35 -38.88 2.04
C MET A 13 -18.37 -38.36 3.07
N GLN A 14 -17.91 -39.20 4.00
CA GLN A 14 -16.97 -38.79 5.04
C GLN A 14 -15.58 -38.48 4.47
N VAL A 15 -15.12 -39.25 3.47
CA VAL A 15 -13.85 -38.98 2.76
C VAL A 15 -13.93 -37.69 1.93
N LYS A 16 -15.08 -37.39 1.31
CA LYS A 16 -15.30 -36.11 0.61
C LYS A 16 -15.39 -34.92 1.57
N ALA A 17 -15.96 -35.10 2.77
CA ALA A 17 -16.01 -34.06 3.79
C ALA A 17 -14.62 -33.72 4.35
N LEU A 18 -13.76 -34.73 4.53
CA LEU A 18 -12.37 -34.54 4.96
C LEU A 18 -11.52 -33.86 3.88
N GLN A 19 -11.76 -34.15 2.59
CA GLN A 19 -11.09 -33.45 1.49
C GLN A 19 -11.55 -31.99 1.34
N ALA A 20 -12.82 -31.69 1.63
CA ALA A 20 -13.32 -30.31 1.65
C ALA A 20 -12.74 -29.51 2.83
N ALA A 21 -12.51 -30.16 3.98
CA ALA A 21 -11.91 -29.54 5.17
C ALA A 21 -10.41 -29.23 5.01
N ASP A 22 -9.70 -29.92 4.11
CA ASP A 22 -8.28 -29.70 3.83
C ASP A 22 -8.04 -28.70 2.68
N THR A 23 -9.09 -28.15 2.09
CA THR A 23 -8.93 -27.06 1.11
C THR A 23 -8.30 -25.88 1.87
N PRO A 24 -7.04 -25.52 1.59
CA PRO A 24 -6.44 -24.38 2.25
C PRO A 24 -7.23 -23.18 1.76
N ILE A 25 -7.99 -22.58 2.66
CA ILE A 25 -8.57 -21.26 2.46
C ILE A 25 -7.37 -20.38 2.15
N ALA A 26 -7.18 -20.03 0.88
CA ALA A 26 -6.07 -19.22 0.44
C ALA A 26 -6.14 -17.93 1.24
N ARG A 27 -5.29 -17.83 2.26
CA ARG A 27 -5.14 -16.60 3.03
C ARG A 27 -4.75 -15.56 1.99
N PRO A 28 -5.48 -14.44 1.88
CA PRO A 28 -5.11 -13.42 0.94
C PRO A 28 -3.66 -13.08 1.23
N SER A 29 -2.82 -13.25 0.20
CA SER A 29 -1.43 -12.84 0.21
C SER A 29 -1.40 -11.43 0.79
N VAL A 30 -0.57 -11.20 1.80
CA VAL A 30 -0.28 -9.84 2.27
C VAL A 30 0.52 -9.18 1.17
N GLU A 31 -0.17 -8.75 0.11
CA GLU A 31 0.28 -7.73 -0.81
C GLU A 31 0.78 -6.55 0.04
N PRO A 32 1.81 -5.81 -0.40
CA PRO A 32 2.23 -4.62 0.33
C PRO A 32 1.01 -3.74 0.56
N GLY A 33 0.58 -3.70 1.83
CA GLY A 33 -0.67 -3.05 2.19
C GLY A 33 -0.62 -1.58 1.80
N PHE A 34 -1.79 -0.98 1.63
CA PHE A 34 -1.93 0.45 1.36
C PHE A 34 -1.08 1.33 2.32
N ALA A 35 -0.90 0.91 3.58
CA ALA A 35 -0.02 1.57 4.56
C ALA A 35 1.47 1.57 4.16
N SER A 36 1.95 0.48 3.54
CA SER A 36 3.31 0.35 3.03
C SER A 36 3.56 1.33 1.88
N GLU A 37 2.61 1.42 0.96
CA GLU A 37 2.65 2.35 -0.18
C GLU A 37 2.53 3.81 0.27
N LEU A 38 1.67 4.09 1.26
CA LEU A 38 1.60 5.42 1.87
C LEU A 38 2.92 5.80 2.51
N LYS A 39 3.55 4.88 3.26
CA LYS A 39 4.86 5.12 3.86
C LYS A 39 5.90 5.41 2.78
N ALA A 40 5.95 4.60 1.71
CA ALA A 40 6.84 4.82 0.60
C ALA A 40 6.61 6.19 -0.08
N ALA A 41 5.36 6.62 -0.23
CA ALA A 41 5.01 7.93 -0.77
C ALA A 41 5.46 9.08 0.15
N ILE A 42 5.29 8.96 1.47
CA ILE A 42 5.77 9.97 2.44
C ILE A 42 7.31 10.03 2.43
N ASP A 43 7.99 8.88 2.43
CA ASP A 43 9.44 8.79 2.35
C ASP A 43 9.94 9.45 1.04
N LYS A 44 9.25 9.23 -0.09
CA LYS A 44 9.55 9.88 -1.38
C LYS A 44 9.37 11.40 -1.36
N ILE A 45 8.38 11.92 -0.64
CA ILE A 45 8.20 13.37 -0.48
C ILE A 45 9.36 13.96 0.32
N SER A 46 9.79 13.29 1.38
CA SER A 46 10.95 13.71 2.18
C SER A 46 12.22 13.75 1.34
N ASP A 47 12.46 12.72 0.53
CA ASP A 47 13.60 12.64 -0.38
C ASP A 47 13.57 13.76 -1.44
N THR A 48 12.40 14.01 -2.04
CA THR A 48 12.20 15.09 -3.02
C THR A 48 12.52 16.46 -2.40
N GLN A 49 12.11 16.71 -1.16
CA GLN A 49 12.38 17.97 -0.47
C GLN A 49 13.87 18.15 -0.17
N GLN A 50 14.56 17.07 0.25
CA GLN A 50 16.01 17.06 0.47
C GLN A 50 16.76 17.36 -0.84
N THR A 51 16.37 16.68 -1.92
CA THR A 51 16.96 16.85 -3.25
C THR A 51 16.78 18.27 -3.77
N ALA A 52 15.58 18.85 -3.61
CA ALA A 52 15.30 20.23 -4.02
C ALA A 52 16.17 21.25 -3.24
N ARG A 53 16.37 21.05 -1.93
CA ARG A 53 17.30 21.88 -1.14
C ARG A 53 18.73 21.77 -1.65
N THR A 54 19.21 20.56 -1.87
CA THR A 54 20.57 20.32 -2.38
C THR A 54 20.77 20.93 -3.77
N GLN A 55 19.77 20.88 -4.65
CA GLN A 55 19.83 21.57 -5.94
C GLN A 55 19.89 23.10 -5.78
N ALA A 56 19.07 23.69 -4.89
CA ALA A 56 19.10 25.12 -4.63
C ALA A 56 20.45 25.59 -4.07
N GLU A 57 21.08 24.79 -3.20
CA GLU A 57 22.44 25.03 -2.69
C GLU A 57 23.48 24.95 -3.82
N LYS A 58 23.46 23.89 -4.64
CA LYS A 58 24.37 23.72 -5.78
C LYS A 58 24.25 24.84 -6.81
N PHE A 59 23.03 25.35 -7.02
CA PHE A 59 22.79 26.51 -7.87
C PHE A 59 23.41 27.78 -7.28
N THR A 60 23.20 28.02 -5.98
CA THR A 60 23.80 29.17 -5.26
C THR A 60 25.34 29.12 -5.31
N LEU A 61 25.91 27.92 -5.32
CA LEU A 61 27.35 27.68 -5.44
C LEU A 61 27.88 27.80 -6.89
N GLY A 62 27.03 28.05 -7.88
CA GLY A 62 27.42 28.24 -9.28
C GLY A 62 27.90 26.97 -9.98
N VAL A 63 27.45 25.79 -9.55
CA VAL A 63 27.84 24.51 -10.15
C VAL A 63 27.40 24.46 -11.63
N PRO A 64 28.32 24.22 -12.58
CA PRO A 64 27.99 24.13 -13.99
C PRO A 64 27.06 22.93 -14.26
N GLY A 65 25.99 23.16 -15.04
CA GLY A 65 24.99 22.14 -15.40
C GLY A 65 23.68 22.20 -14.61
N VAL A 66 23.54 23.10 -13.63
CA VAL A 66 22.26 23.36 -12.94
C VAL A 66 21.65 24.64 -13.53
N ALA A 67 20.64 24.49 -14.40
CA ALA A 67 19.97 25.63 -14.99
C ALA A 67 18.91 26.17 -14.00
N LEU A 68 18.86 27.50 -13.82
CA LEU A 68 17.95 28.15 -12.87
C LEU A 68 16.49 27.75 -13.10
N ASN A 69 16.09 27.60 -14.37
CA ASN A 69 14.75 27.15 -14.76
C ASN A 69 14.40 25.77 -14.18
N ASP A 70 15.33 24.82 -14.17
CA ASP A 70 15.09 23.47 -13.66
C ASP A 70 14.95 23.49 -12.14
N VAL A 71 15.76 24.28 -11.43
CA VAL A 71 15.65 24.46 -9.98
C VAL A 71 14.30 25.07 -9.59
N MET A 72 13.83 26.10 -10.32
CA MET A 72 12.54 26.72 -10.04
C MET A 72 11.37 25.77 -10.29
N VAL A 73 11.44 24.98 -11.37
CA VAL A 73 10.43 23.96 -11.68
C VAL A 73 10.42 22.84 -10.63
N ASP A 74 11.59 22.36 -10.21
CA ASP A 74 11.70 21.32 -9.18
C ASP A 74 11.23 21.82 -7.80
N LEU A 75 11.51 23.08 -7.44
CA LEU A 75 10.97 23.71 -6.24
C LEU A 75 9.43 23.79 -6.27
N GLN A 76 8.86 24.21 -7.40
CA GLN A 76 7.39 24.24 -7.57
C GLN A 76 6.77 22.84 -7.50
N LYS A 77 7.37 21.85 -8.19
CA LYS A 77 6.93 20.45 -8.11
C LYS A 77 6.99 19.91 -6.70
N SER A 78 8.06 20.20 -5.96
CA SER A 78 8.22 19.76 -4.57
C SER A 78 7.14 20.37 -3.67
N SER A 79 6.85 21.68 -3.83
CA SER A 79 5.83 22.37 -3.04
C SER A 79 4.43 21.79 -3.28
N ILE A 80 4.05 21.61 -4.55
CA ILE A 80 2.76 21.02 -4.93
C ILE A 80 2.65 19.57 -4.43
N SER A 81 3.70 18.77 -4.61
CA SER A 81 3.72 17.37 -4.15
C SER A 81 3.58 17.26 -2.64
N MET A 82 4.19 18.16 -1.87
CA MET A 82 4.06 18.20 -0.42
C MET A 82 2.63 18.56 0.02
N GLN A 83 2.02 19.55 -0.63
CA GLN A 83 0.63 19.94 -0.36
C GLN A 83 -0.34 18.79 -0.64
N MET A 84 -0.16 18.09 -1.77
CA MET A 84 -0.94 16.90 -2.09
C MET A 84 -0.70 15.78 -1.07
N GLY A 85 0.54 15.56 -0.63
CA GLY A 85 0.87 14.58 0.40
C GLY A 85 0.17 14.84 1.74
N ILE A 86 0.06 16.10 2.17
CA ILE A 86 -0.65 16.48 3.39
C ILE A 86 -2.15 16.17 3.27
N GLN A 87 -2.76 16.46 2.11
CA GLN A 87 -4.17 16.16 1.85
C GLN A 87 -4.42 14.65 1.89
N VAL A 88 -3.55 13.86 1.26
CA VAL A 88 -3.61 12.39 1.31
C VAL A 88 -3.47 11.90 2.75
N ARG A 89 -2.47 12.38 3.51
CA ARG A 89 -2.28 12.03 4.92
C ARG A 89 -3.54 12.30 5.73
N ASN A 90 -4.13 13.48 5.60
CA ASN A 90 -5.32 13.86 6.35
C ASN A 90 -6.51 12.98 5.99
N LYS A 91 -6.72 12.70 4.69
CA LYS A 91 -7.81 11.83 4.23
C LYS A 91 -7.67 10.39 4.73
N LEU A 92 -6.44 9.92 4.94
CA LEU A 92 -6.17 8.59 5.47
C LEU A 92 -6.33 8.47 6.97
N VAL A 93 -5.94 9.51 7.71
CA VAL A 93 -6.27 9.62 9.13
C VAL A 93 -7.80 9.63 9.30
N SER A 94 -8.52 10.39 8.47
CA SER A 94 -9.98 10.42 8.47
C SER A 94 -10.58 9.06 8.10
N ALA A 95 -10.09 8.39 7.06
CA ALA A 95 -10.59 7.06 6.68
C ALA A 95 -10.33 6.00 7.76
N TYR A 96 -9.18 6.05 8.43
CA TYR A 96 -8.89 5.19 9.58
C TYR A 96 -9.84 5.47 10.76
N GLN A 97 -10.06 6.74 11.07
CA GLN A 97 -11.02 7.16 12.09
C GLN A 97 -12.46 6.73 11.71
N GLU A 98 -12.83 6.81 10.44
CA GLU A 98 -14.15 6.40 9.94
C GLU A 98 -14.36 4.89 10.06
N VAL A 99 -13.38 4.07 9.67
CA VAL A 99 -13.41 2.61 9.86
C VAL A 99 -13.43 2.23 11.35
N MET A 100 -12.73 2.96 12.22
CA MET A 100 -12.82 2.75 13.67
C MET A 100 -14.17 3.16 14.26
N ASN A 101 -14.79 4.22 13.73
CA ASN A 101 -16.09 4.70 14.17
C ASN A 101 -17.26 3.92 13.54
N MET A 102 -17.02 3.20 12.44
CA MET A 102 -17.87 2.11 11.97
C MET A 102 -17.74 0.95 12.95
N SER A 103 -18.38 1.08 14.11
CA SER A 103 -18.54 -0.03 15.04
C SER A 103 -19.25 -1.20 14.37
N VAL A 104 -18.81 -2.39 14.80
CA VAL A 104 -19.48 -3.70 14.74
C VAL A 104 -21.01 -3.65 14.93
#